data_AF-A0A3L7BQA2-F1
#
_entry.id   AF-A0A3L7BQA2-F1
#
_cell.length_a   1.000
_cell.length_b   1.000
_cell.length_c   1.000
_cell.angle_alpha   90.00
_cell.angle_beta   90.00
_cell.angle_gamma   90.00
#
_symmetry.space_group_name_H-M   'P 1'
#
loop_
_entity.id
_entity.type
_entity.pdbx_description
1 polymer ?
#
loop_
_entity_poly.entity_id
_entity_poly.type
_entity_poly.pdbx_seq_one_letter_code
_entity_poly.pdbx_strand_id
1 'polypeptide(L)'
;MFDNLNWWEIGALLLLALLIFGDRLPAVITDGLRLVRNLRNMARNATGDLSRELGTDIQLEDLHPKAFIRKHLLSEEDEAAIRKPLQGVYDNLRADVGGVHNELKDVANAADVRSNGTRSGTATSAPTAPAPRAGYDDAT
;
A
#
# COMPACT_ATOMS: atom_id res chain seq x y z
N MET A 1 12.62 -8.65 0.96
CA MET A 1 11.41 -9.49 0.65
C MET A 1 11.76 -10.62 -0.31
N PHE A 2 12.58 -10.36 -1.34
CA PHE A 2 13.15 -11.39 -2.21
C PHE A 2 14.16 -12.32 -1.52
N ASP A 3 14.63 -11.96 -0.33
CA ASP A 3 15.60 -12.74 0.46
C ASP A 3 15.02 -14.05 1.02
N ASN A 4 13.70 -14.21 1.04
CA ASN A 4 13.01 -15.43 1.47
C ASN A 4 12.75 -16.42 0.33
N LEU A 5 13.30 -16.17 -0.87
CA LEU A 5 13.02 -16.98 -2.06
C LEU A 5 13.98 -18.17 -2.14
N ASN A 6 13.43 -19.38 -2.05
CA ASN A 6 14.16 -20.62 -2.17
C ASN A 6 14.46 -20.96 -3.64
N TRP A 7 15.47 -21.81 -3.86
CA TRP A 7 15.84 -22.28 -5.20
C TRP A 7 14.70 -22.95 -5.97
N TRP A 8 13.79 -23.64 -5.28
CA TRP A 8 12.64 -24.27 -5.92
C TRP A 8 11.61 -23.25 -6.41
N GLU A 9 11.41 -22.14 -5.68
CA GLU A 9 10.50 -21.06 -6.05
C GLU A 9 11.04 -20.29 -7.25
N ILE A 10 12.36 -20.10 -7.32
CA ILE A 10 13.01 -19.54 -8.51
C ILE A 10 12.76 -20.43 -9.73
N GLY A 11 12.88 -21.75 -9.58
CA GLY A 11 12.53 -22.70 -10.64
C GLY A 11 11.06 -22.57 -11.08
N ALA A 12 10.13 -22.43 -10.13
CA ALA A 12 8.70 -22.23 -10.42
C ALA A 12 8.45 -20.91 -11.17
N LEU A 13 9.11 -19.82 -10.77
CA LEU A 13 9.02 -18.53 -11.47
C LEU A 13 9.61 -18.58 -12.88
N LEU A 14 10.70 -19.33 -13.07
CA LEU A 14 11.31 -19.51 -14.38
C LEU A 14 10.37 -20.26 -15.32
N LEU A 15 9.71 -21.32 -14.82
CA LEU A 15 8.66 -22.04 -15.55
C LEU A 15 7.47 -21.13 -15.88
N LEU A 16 7.02 -20.31 -14.92
CA LEU A 16 5.93 -19.37 -15.14
C LEU A 16 6.30 -18.30 -16.18
N ALA A 17 7.52 -17.78 -16.14
CA ALA A 17 8.03 -16.84 -17.13
C ALA A 17 8.07 -17.49 -18.51
N LEU A 18 8.52 -18.74 -18.62
CA LEU A 18 8.50 -19.48 -19.88
C LEU A 18 7.07 -19.75 -20.37
N LEU A 19 6.11 -19.98 -19.47
CA LEU A 19 4.69 -20.14 -19.85
C LEU A 19 4.08 -18.84 -20.39
N ILE A 20 4.37 -17.71 -19.76
CA ILE A 20 3.83 -16.39 -20.15
C ILE A 20 4.49 -15.87 -21.42
N PHE A 21 5.83 -15.91 -21.48
CA PHE A 21 6.61 -15.29 -22.54
C PHE A 21 7.00 -16.27 -23.65
N GLY A 22 7.11 -17.57 -23.36
CA GLY A 22 7.58 -18.59 -24.31
C GLY A 22 8.93 -18.24 -24.92
N ASP A 23 9.02 -18.37 -26.23
CA ASP A 23 10.22 -18.02 -27.02
C ASP A 23 10.56 -16.52 -27.03
N ARG A 24 9.68 -15.65 -26.51
CA ARG A 24 9.94 -14.20 -26.45
C ARG A 24 10.78 -13.81 -25.24
N LEU A 25 10.98 -14.72 -24.28
CA LEU A 25 11.69 -14.43 -23.03
C LEU A 25 13.10 -13.84 -23.26
N PRO A 26 13.95 -14.37 -24.17
CA PRO A 26 15.27 -13.79 -24.46
C PRO A 26 15.18 -12.36 -25.03
N ALA A 27 14.16 -12.09 -25.83
CA ALA A 27 13.93 -10.76 -26.39
C ALA A 27 13.54 -9.76 -25.28
N VAL A 28 12.61 -10.14 -24.40
CA VAL A 28 12.17 -9.30 -23.26
C VAL A 28 13.32 -9.00 -22.30
N ILE A 29 14.15 -9.99 -21.99
CA ILE A 29 15.38 -9.77 -21.19
C ILE A 29 16.27 -8.75 -21.88
N THR A 30 16.50 -8.90 -23.18
CA THR A 30 17.39 -8.02 -23.94
C THR A 30 16.87 -6.58 -23.96
N ASP A 31 15.57 -6.41 -24.14
CA ASP A 31 14.92 -5.09 -24.14
C ASP A 31 14.95 -4.45 -22.75
N GLY A 32 14.71 -5.23 -21.69
CA GLY A 32 14.87 -4.78 -20.31
C GLY A 32 16.30 -4.34 -19.99
N LEU A 33 17.30 -5.12 -20.41
CA LEU A 33 18.71 -4.76 -20.24
C LEU A 33 19.07 -3.48 -21.00
N ARG A 34 18.56 -3.32 -22.22
CA ARG A 34 18.75 -2.09 -23.02
C ARG A 34 18.14 -0.90 -22.31
N LEU A 35 16.93 -1.02 -21.78
CA LEU A 35 16.27 0.04 -21.01
C LEU A 35 17.09 0.43 -19.78
N VAL A 36 17.53 -0.55 -18.98
CA VAL A 36 18.35 -0.31 -17.78
C VAL A 36 19.67 0.38 -18.15
N ARG A 37 20.31 -0.06 -19.24
CA ARG A 37 21.58 0.52 -19.69
C ARG A 37 21.40 1.95 -20.18
N ASN A 38 20.33 2.22 -20.93
CA ASN A 38 19.99 3.56 -21.39
C ASN A 38 19.66 4.49 -20.22
N LEU A 39 18.88 4.01 -19.24
CA LEU A 39 18.56 4.76 -18.03
C LEU A 39 19.82 5.08 -17.22
N ARG A 40 20.74 4.11 -17.08
CA ARG A 40 22.04 4.35 -16.42
C ARG A 40 22.87 5.40 -17.15
N ASN A 41 22.93 5.33 -18.47
CA ASN A 41 23.66 6.31 -19.27
C ASN A 41 23.01 7.70 -19.19
N MET A 42 21.67 7.77 -19.22
CA MET A 42 20.91 9.01 -19.08
C MET A 42 21.13 9.65 -17.70
N ALA A 43 21.11 8.85 -16.63
CA ALA A 43 21.41 9.32 -15.28
C ALA A 43 22.86 9.86 -15.17
N ARG A 44 23.83 9.18 -15.78
CA ARG A 44 25.23 9.62 -15.81
C ARG A 44 25.43 10.91 -16.62
N ASN A 45 24.80 11.01 -17.79
CA ASN A 45 24.91 12.18 -18.66
C ASN A 45 24.21 13.39 -18.04
N ALA A 46 22.99 13.24 -17.53
CA ALA A 46 22.28 14.32 -16.86
C ALA A 46 23.01 14.80 -15.60
N THR A 47 23.64 13.90 -14.84
CA THR A 47 24.53 14.28 -13.73
C THR A 47 25.75 15.05 -14.22
N GLY A 48 26.37 14.62 -15.31
CA GLY A 48 27.53 15.28 -15.90
C GLY A 48 27.23 16.68 -16.40
N ASP A 49 26.12 16.86 -17.12
CA ASP A 49 25.69 18.15 -17.66
C ASP A 49 25.29 19.11 -16.53
N LEU A 50 24.57 18.62 -15.51
CA LEU A 50 24.17 19.41 -14.35
C LEU A 50 25.37 19.78 -13.45
N SER A 51 26.34 18.88 -13.28
CA SER A 51 27.61 19.15 -12.58
C SER A 51 28.44 20.22 -13.29
N ARG A 52 28.45 20.19 -14.63
CA ARG A 52 29.24 21.10 -15.47
C ARG A 52 28.66 22.51 -15.56
N GLU A 53 27.34 22.63 -15.45
CA GLU A 53 26.64 23.93 -15.45
C GLU A 53 26.50 24.55 -14.05
N LEU A 54 26.44 23.75 -12.98
CA LEU A 54 26.31 24.26 -11.61
C LEU A 54 27.63 24.35 -10.82
N GLY A 55 28.74 23.80 -11.33
CA GLY A 55 30.07 23.94 -10.72
C GLY A 55 30.23 23.28 -9.35
N THR A 56 29.26 22.46 -8.92
CA THR A 56 29.32 21.68 -7.67
C THR A 56 29.24 20.20 -8.01
N ASP A 57 30.26 19.45 -7.59
CA ASP A 57 30.44 18.02 -7.83
C ASP A 57 29.39 17.19 -7.06
N ILE A 58 28.24 16.91 -7.69
CA ILE A 58 27.29 15.93 -7.17
C ILE A 58 27.79 14.54 -7.55
N GLN A 59 28.68 13.98 -6.72
CA GLN A 59 29.16 12.61 -6.85
C GLN A 59 28.02 11.63 -6.55
N LEU A 60 27.69 10.81 -7.54
CA LEU A 60 26.57 9.88 -7.53
C LEU A 60 26.77 8.65 -6.61
N GLU A 61 27.86 8.60 -5.84
CA GLU A 61 28.14 7.54 -4.88
C GLU A 61 27.55 7.80 -3.47
N ASP A 62 27.05 8.99 -3.15
CA ASP A 62 26.41 9.29 -1.84
C ASP A 62 24.99 9.87 -1.97
N LEU A 63 24.13 9.15 -2.68
CA LEU A 63 22.67 9.30 -2.60
C LEU A 63 22.06 8.14 -1.80
N HIS A 64 22.35 8.08 -0.50
CA HIS A 64 21.29 7.63 0.40
C HIS A 64 20.14 8.66 0.30
N PRO A 65 18.88 8.24 0.04
CA PRO A 65 17.76 9.19 -0.15
C PRO A 65 17.56 10.11 1.07
N LYS A 66 18.05 9.69 2.25
CA LYS A 66 18.08 10.50 3.48
C LYS A 66 19.16 11.60 3.51
N ALA A 67 20.28 11.42 2.82
CA ALA A 67 21.38 12.39 2.82
C ALA A 67 21.19 13.48 1.75
N PHE A 68 20.60 13.13 0.59
CA PHE A 68 20.36 14.05 -0.51
C PHE A 68 19.25 15.07 -0.21
N ILE A 69 18.15 14.63 0.42
CA ILE A 69 17.09 15.50 0.92
C ILE A 69 17.66 16.47 1.97
N ARG A 70 18.58 16.00 2.81
CA ARG A 70 19.20 16.80 3.86
C ARG A 70 20.13 17.89 3.35
N LYS A 71 20.69 17.74 2.16
CA LYS A 71 21.71 18.67 1.65
C LYS A 71 21.20 19.58 0.54
N HIS A 72 20.08 19.26 -0.12
CA HIS A 72 19.51 20.09 -1.20
C HIS A 72 18.04 20.51 -0.99
N LEU A 73 17.31 19.97 0.01
CA LEU A 73 15.99 20.50 0.41
C LEU A 73 16.00 21.21 1.79
N LEU A 74 17.16 21.29 2.45
CA LEU A 74 17.34 21.84 3.80
C LEU A 74 18.33 23.01 3.82
N SER A 75 18.25 23.91 2.83
CA SER A 75 18.71 25.28 3.08
C SER A 75 17.71 25.93 4.05
N GLU A 76 18.24 26.54 5.12
CA GLU A 76 17.59 26.93 6.40
C GLU A 76 16.34 27.82 6.29
N GLU A 77 15.93 28.24 5.10
CA GLU A 77 14.86 29.22 4.87
C GLU A 77 13.49 28.55 4.59
N ASP A 78 13.48 27.35 3.99
CA ASP A 78 12.25 26.62 3.63
C ASP A 78 11.77 25.63 4.70
N GLU A 79 12.60 25.38 5.72
CA GLU A 79 12.29 24.46 6.82
C GLU A 79 11.07 24.92 7.63
N ALA A 80 10.90 26.23 7.84
CA ALA A 80 9.75 26.78 8.57
C ALA A 80 8.47 26.81 7.73
N ALA A 81 8.60 26.99 6.40
CA ALA A 81 7.46 27.09 5.48
C ALA A 81 6.84 25.71 5.18
N ILE A 82 7.64 24.65 5.12
CA ILE A 82 7.16 23.29 4.84
C ILE A 82 6.86 22.49 6.12
N ARG A 83 7.53 22.75 7.25
CA ARG A 83 7.21 22.06 8.52
C ARG A 83 5.83 22.41 9.05
N LYS A 84 5.40 23.67 8.99
CA LYS A 84 4.08 24.11 9.48
C LYS A 84 2.91 23.37 8.82
N PRO A 85 2.81 23.29 7.48
CA PRO A 85 1.71 22.55 6.84
C PRO A 85 1.80 21.04 7.07
N LEU A 86 3.01 20.46 7.08
CA LEU A 86 3.15 19.01 7.31
C LEU A 86 2.84 18.60 8.76
N GLN A 87 3.20 19.42 9.75
CA GLN A 87 2.80 19.20 11.14
C GLN A 87 1.29 19.33 11.30
N GLY A 88 0.69 20.36 10.71
CA GLY A 88 -0.77 20.51 10.71
C GLY A 88 -1.47 19.29 10.10
N VAL A 89 -1.01 18.79 8.95
CA VAL A 89 -1.58 17.58 8.33
C VAL A 89 -1.38 16.36 9.25
N TYR A 90 -0.20 16.17 9.83
CA TYR A 90 0.07 15.06 10.73
C TYR A 90 -0.79 15.10 12.00
N ASP A 91 -0.97 16.28 12.59
CA ASP A 91 -1.77 16.48 13.80
C ASP A 91 -3.26 16.25 13.54
N ASN A 92 -3.78 16.68 12.38
CA ASN A 92 -5.16 16.38 11.96
C ASN A 92 -5.37 14.88 11.76
N LEU A 93 -4.42 14.18 11.11
CA LEU A 93 -4.52 12.73 10.95
C LEU A 93 -4.41 12.00 12.29
N ARG A 94 -3.56 12.48 13.21
CA ARG A 94 -3.42 11.91 14.55
C ARG A 94 -4.72 12.09 15.35
N ALA A 95 -5.36 13.25 15.23
CA ALA A 95 -6.62 13.55 15.91
C ALA A 95 -7.77 12.69 15.36
N ASP A 96 -7.91 12.59 14.05
CA ASP A 96 -8.94 11.75 13.40
C ASP A 96 -8.78 10.27 13.75
N VAL A 97 -7.55 9.75 13.67
CA VAL A 97 -7.26 8.34 14.05
C VAL A 97 -7.54 8.11 15.54
N GLY A 98 -7.22 9.08 16.40
CA GLY A 98 -7.53 9.03 17.83
C GLY A 98 -9.04 9.00 18.10
N GLY A 99 -9.81 9.82 17.38
CA GLY A 99 -11.27 9.86 17.48
C GLY A 99 -11.91 8.55 17.07
N VAL A 100 -11.54 8.03 15.90
CA VAL A 100 -12.03 6.74 15.38
C VAL A 100 -11.68 5.59 16.33
N HIS A 101 -10.48 5.58 16.90
CA HIS A 101 -10.06 4.54 17.84
C HIS A 101 -10.91 4.52 19.13
N ASN A 102 -11.30 5.69 19.63
CA ASN A 102 -12.16 5.81 20.81
C ASN A 102 -13.60 5.39 20.50
N GLU A 103 -14.13 5.79 19.34
CA GLU A 103 -15.47 5.38 18.91
C GLU A 103 -15.56 3.86 18.68
N LEU A 104 -14.52 3.25 18.10
CA LEU A 104 -14.44 1.79 17.99
C LEU A 104 -14.40 1.10 19.36
N LYS A 105 -13.71 1.67 20.35
CA LYS A 105 -13.71 1.15 21.72
C LYS A 105 -15.08 1.25 22.37
N ASP A 106 -15.79 2.36 22.20
CA ASP A 106 -17.13 2.54 22.77
C ASP A 106 -18.16 1.62 22.12
N VAL A 107 -18.09 1.45 20.79
CA VAL A 107 -18.93 0.48 20.06
C VAL A 107 -18.59 -0.95 20.49
N ALA A 108 -17.31 -1.28 20.65
CA ALA A 108 -16.89 -2.59 21.13
C ALA A 108 -17.38 -2.88 22.55
N ASN A 109 -17.25 -1.91 23.47
CA ASN A 109 -17.77 -2.02 24.83
C ASN A 109 -19.31 -2.13 24.85
N ALA A 110 -20.02 -1.33 24.05
CA ALA A 110 -21.47 -1.39 23.94
C ALA A 110 -21.95 -2.72 23.33
N ALA A 111 -21.22 -3.25 22.35
CA ALA A 111 -21.48 -4.55 21.76
C ALA A 111 -21.19 -5.69 22.76
N ASP A 112 -20.12 -5.59 23.55
CA ASP A 112 -19.79 -6.57 24.59
C ASP A 112 -20.84 -6.57 25.71
N VAL A 113 -21.28 -5.39 26.17
CA VAL A 113 -22.39 -5.25 27.13
C VAL A 113 -23.70 -5.81 26.58
N ARG A 114 -24.02 -5.57 25.30
CA ARG A 114 -25.18 -6.18 24.63
C ARG A 114 -25.04 -7.70 24.51
N SER A 115 -23.83 -8.20 24.23
CA SER A 115 -23.54 -9.64 24.17
C SER A 115 -23.64 -10.32 25.55
N ASN A 116 -23.33 -9.59 26.62
CA ASN A 116 -23.48 -10.04 28.00
C ASN A 116 -24.93 -9.93 28.50
N GLY A 117 -25.67 -8.92 28.06
CA GLY A 117 -27.11 -8.75 28.33
C GLY A 117 -28.00 -9.75 27.57
N THR A 118 -27.58 -10.23 26.40
CA THR A 118 -28.32 -11.24 25.62
C THR A 118 -28.17 -12.66 26.19
N ARG A 119 -27.28 -12.87 27.19
CA ARG A 119 -27.23 -14.14 27.94
C ARG A 119 -28.24 -14.21 29.09
N SER A 120 -28.92 -13.11 29.40
CA SER A 120 -29.96 -13.02 30.44
C SER A 120 -31.27 -12.54 29.85
N GLY A 121 -31.89 -13.36 29.01
CA GLY A 121 -33.25 -13.09 28.53
C GLY A 121 -33.59 -13.85 27.26
N THR A 122 -34.65 -14.65 27.35
CA THR A 122 -35.38 -15.30 26.24
C THR A 122 -34.69 -16.51 25.59
N ALA A 123 -34.79 -17.65 26.29
CA ALA A 123 -35.11 -18.89 25.60
C ALA A 123 -36.53 -18.76 25.02
N THR A 124 -36.65 -18.34 23.76
CA THR A 124 -37.78 -18.64 22.88
C THR A 124 -37.36 -18.27 21.46
N SER A 125 -36.94 -19.28 20.71
CA SER A 125 -36.97 -19.23 19.25
C SER A 125 -37.23 -20.65 18.73
N ALA A 126 -38.46 -20.89 18.32
CA ALA A 126 -38.78 -21.91 17.33
C ALA A 126 -39.45 -21.19 16.15
N PRO A 127 -38.78 -21.03 15.00
CA PRO A 127 -39.46 -20.60 13.79
C PRO A 127 -40.12 -21.84 13.15
N THR A 128 -41.45 -21.89 13.16
CA THR A 128 -42.23 -22.89 12.41
C THR A 128 -42.17 -22.57 10.92
N ALA A 129 -41.97 -23.62 10.13
CA ALA A 129 -41.85 -23.65 8.67
C ALA A 129 -43.03 -23.00 7.92
N PRO A 130 -42.81 -22.48 6.68
CA PRO A 130 -43.88 -21.90 5.89
C PRO A 130 -44.73 -23.00 5.24
N ALA A 131 -46.04 -22.95 5.46
CA ALA A 131 -47.04 -23.80 4.81
C ALA A 131 -47.40 -23.28 3.39
N PRO A 132 -47.86 -24.15 2.46
CA PRO A 132 -48.06 -23.82 1.05
C PRO A 132 -49.36 -23.05 0.81
N ARG A 133 -49.35 -22.16 -0.19
CA ARG A 133 -50.51 -21.42 -0.75
C ARG A 133 -50.80 -22.01 -2.15
N ALA A 134 -51.99 -22.06 -2.72
CA ALA A 134 -53.37 -21.79 -2.31
C ALA A 134 -54.24 -22.59 -3.31
N GLY A 135 -55.26 -23.29 -2.82
CA GLY A 135 -56.36 -23.80 -3.65
C GLY A 135 -57.53 -22.82 -3.54
N TYR A 136 -57.98 -22.31 -4.69
CA TYR A 136 -59.24 -21.59 -4.81
C TYR A 136 -60.31 -22.59 -5.25
N ASP A 137 -61.34 -22.74 -4.42
CA ASP A 137 -62.69 -23.24 -4.69
C ASP A 137 -63.57 -22.40 -3.73
N ASP A 138 -64.84 -22.11 -3.91
CA ASP A 138 -65.79 -21.94 -5.02
C ASP A 138 -67.10 -21.58 -4.29
N ALA A 139 -67.97 -20.84 -4.96
CA ALA A 139 -69.43 -20.80 -4.79
C ALA A 139 -70.10 -20.46 -3.43
N THR A 140 -70.88 -19.37 -3.53
CA THR A 140 -72.26 -19.14 -3.02
C THR A 140 -72.55 -19.06 -1.53
#